data_AF-A0A238BN71-F1
#
_entry.id   AF-A0A238BN71-F1
#
_cell.length_a   1.000
_cell.length_b   1.000
_cell.length_c   1.000
_cell.angle_alpha   90.00
_cell.angle_beta   90.00
_cell.angle_gamma   90.00
#
_symmetry.space_group_name_H-M   'P 1'
#
loop_
_entity.id
_entity.type
_entity.pdbx_description
1 polymer ?
#
loop_
_entity_poly.entity_id
_entity_poly.type
_entity_poly.pdbx_seq_one_letter_code
_entity_poly.pdbx_strand_id
1 'polypeptide(L)' 'MLQIDPEKRISIDEAVSHPYVNLWFRDEEWNVPLPENRYDANNDLRELPIDSWKELLFKEVKRCEEEHSSENTS' A
#
# COMPACT_ATOMS: atom_id res chain seq x y z
N MET A 1 -6.42 -21.09 3.31
CA MET A 1 -7.08 -20.07 2.46
C MET A 1 -8.60 -20.10 2.60
N LEU A 2 -9.28 -21.22 2.33
CA LEU A 2 -10.73 -21.37 2.54
C LEU A 2 -11.05 -21.92 3.94
N GLN A 3 -10.85 -21.06 4.94
CA GLN A 3 -11.12 -21.40 6.35
C GLN A 3 -11.92 -20.27 6.98
N ILE A 4 -13.03 -20.63 7.64
CA ILE A 4 -13.96 -19.68 8.25
C ILE A 4 -13.27 -18.95 9.40
N ASP A 5 -12.53 -19.71 10.22
CA ASP A 5 -11.75 -19.20 11.33
C ASP A 5 -10.51 -18.46 10.81
N PRO A 6 -10.38 -17.14 11.06
CA PRO A 6 -9.25 -16.34 10.57
C PRO A 6 -7.92 -16.78 11.19
N GLU A 7 -7.92 -17.22 12.44
CA GLU A 7 -6.69 -17.62 13.16
C GLU A 7 -6.10 -18.92 12.61
N LYS A 8 -6.91 -19.72 11.92
CA LYS A 8 -6.47 -20.96 11.29
C LYS A 8 -6.15 -20.77 9.80
N ARG A 9 -6.48 -19.60 9.23
CA ARG A 9 -6.25 -19.32 7.82
C ARG A 9 -4.76 -19.16 7.58
N ILE A 10 -4.25 -19.89 6.59
CA ILE A 10 -2.85 -19.77 6.16
C ILE A 10 -2.42 -18.31 6.01
N SER A 11 -1.22 -17.99 6.49
CA SER A 11 -0.63 -16.66 6.36
C SER A 11 -0.18 -16.38 4.92
N ILE A 12 0.21 -15.14 4.64
CA ILE A 12 0.76 -14.78 3.33
C ILE A 12 2.09 -15.51 3.11
N ASP A 13 2.96 -15.58 4.13
CA ASP A 13 4.25 -16.29 4.06
C ASP A 13 4.08 -17.79 3.76
N GLU A 14 3.09 -18.42 4.39
CA GLU A 14 2.75 -19.83 4.16
C GLU A 14 2.17 -20.06 2.77
N ALA A 15 1.35 -19.12 2.27
CA ALA A 15 0.76 -19.20 0.95
C ALA A 15 1.81 -19.04 -0.16
N VAL A 16 2.80 -18.16 0.04
CA VAL A 16 3.92 -17.96 -0.89
C VAL A 16 4.78 -19.22 -1.02
N SER A 17 5.01 -19.91 0.10
CA SER A 17 5.76 -21.17 0.14
C SER A 17 4.98 -22.38 -0.43
N HIS A 18 3.70 -22.20 -0.78
CA HIS A 18 2.87 -23.29 -1.28
C HIS A 18 3.34 -23.74 -2.68
N PRO A 19 3.45 -25.06 -2.96
CA PRO A 19 4.03 -25.57 -4.22
C PRO A 19 3.41 -25.00 -5.51
N TYR A 20 2.14 -24.60 -5.45
CA TYR A 20 1.43 -23.99 -6.56
C TYR A 20 1.81 -22.51 -6.82
N VAL A 21 2.02 -21.73 -5.75
CA VAL A 21 2.33 -20.29 -5.83
C VAL A 21 3.83 -20.08 -6.01
N ASN A 22 4.64 -20.91 -5.36
CA ASN A 22 6.09 -20.82 -5.36
C ASN A 22 6.73 -20.92 -6.76
N LEU A 23 6.01 -21.45 -7.76
CA LEU A 23 6.47 -21.46 -9.16
C LEU A 23 6.72 -20.05 -9.71
N TRP A 24 5.98 -19.07 -9.21
CA TRP A 24 6.05 -17.67 -9.63
C TRP A 24 6.74 -16.78 -8.60
N PHE A 25 7.24 -17.37 -7.52
CA PHE A 25 7.88 -16.62 -6.44
C PHE A 25 9.26 -16.13 -6.88
N ARG A 26 9.54 -14.84 -6.63
CA ARG A 26 10.80 -14.18 -6.94
C ARG A 26 11.23 -13.37 -5.73
N ASP A 27 12.36 -13.71 -5.14
CA ASP A 27 12.88 -13.06 -3.92
C ASP A 27 13.07 -11.56 -4.11
N GLU A 28 13.40 -11.11 -5.33
CA GLU A 28 13.59 -9.70 -5.65
C GLU A 28 12.27 -8.90 -5.59
N GLU A 29 11.13 -9.53 -5.88
CA GLU A 29 9.81 -8.91 -5.82
C GLU A 29 9.22 -8.98 -4.40
N TRP A 30 9.62 -9.99 -3.62
CA TRP A 30 9.14 -10.18 -2.25
C TRP A 30 9.82 -9.26 -1.24
N ASN A 31 11.13 -9.04 -1.38
CA ASN A 31 11.93 -8.25 -0.45
C ASN A 31 12.04 -6.76 -0.85
N VAL A 32 11.16 -6.28 -1.72
CA VAL A 32 11.14 -4.87 -2.12
C VAL A 32 10.85 -4.01 -0.89
N PRO A 33 11.65 -2.94 -0.66
CA PRO A 33 11.38 -2.02 0.43
C PRO A 33 9.97 -1.44 0.29
N LEU A 34 9.27 -1.38 1.40
CA LEU A 34 7.93 -0.83 1.44
C LEU A 34 7.97 0.64 0.97
N PRO A 35 6.95 1.10 0.22
CA PRO A 35 6.90 2.48 -0.23
C PRO A 35 6.89 3.44 0.96
N GLU A 36 7.62 4.54 0.84
CA GLU A 36 7.74 5.55 1.90
C GLU A 36 6.39 6.18 2.26
N ASN A 37 5.51 6.34 1.26
CA ASN A 37 4.14 6.83 1.43
C ASN A 37 3.20 5.72 1.91
N ARG A 38 3.49 5.14 3.08
CA ARG A 38 2.62 4.15 3.71
C ARG A 38 1.32 4.79 4.16
N TYR A 39 0.23 4.04 4.04
CA TYR A 39 -1.02 4.36 4.71
C TYR A 39 -0.79 4.44 6.22
N ASP A 40 -1.12 5.60 6.81
CA ASP A 40 -1.10 5.83 8.24
C ASP A 40 -2.50 5.64 8.81
N ALA A 41 -2.70 4.56 9.58
CA ALA A 41 -3.98 4.25 10.21
C ALA A 41 -4.46 5.34 11.18
N ASN A 42 -3.55 6.19 11.68
CA ASN A 42 -3.95 7.33 12.51
C ASN A 42 -4.73 8.37 11.70
N ASN A 43 -4.55 8.44 10.38
CA ASN A 43 -5.26 9.39 9.53
C ASN A 43 -6.78 9.14 9.55
N ASP A 44 -7.20 7.88 9.64
CA ASP A 44 -8.62 7.50 9.69
C ASP A 44 -9.26 7.81 11.05
N LEU A 45 -8.45 7.93 12.09
CA LEU A 45 -8.88 8.30 13.44
C LEU A 45 -8.90 9.82 13.66
N ARG A 46 -8.40 10.61 12.70
CA ARG A 46 -8.34 12.06 12.82
C ARG A 46 -9.68 12.70 12.47
N GLU A 47 -10.30 13.32 13.46
CA GLU A 47 -11.41 14.23 13.22
C GLU A 47 -10.88 15.63 12.87
N LEU A 48 -10.93 15.99 11.59
CA LEU A 48 -10.62 17.32 11.09
C LEU A 48 -11.87 17.97 10.48
N PRO A 49 -12.01 19.31 10.57
CA PRO A 49 -13.03 20.05 9.84
C PRO A 49 -12.91 19.85 8.33
N ILE A 50 -14.03 19.96 7.63
CA ILE A 50 -14.09 19.72 6.17
C ILE A 50 -13.14 20.61 5.37
N ASP A 51 -12.92 21.85 5.80
CA ASP A 51 -12.03 22.78 5.09
C ASP A 51 -10.55 22.38 5.23
N SER A 52 -10.17 21.82 6.37
CA SER A 52 -8.83 21.26 6.56
C SER A 52 -8.62 20.00 5.70
N TRP A 53 -9.64 19.15 5.55
CA TRP A 53 -9.58 18.01 4.63
C TRP A 53 -9.42 18.43 3.17
N LYS A 54 -10.15 19.46 2.73
CA LYS A 54 -10.02 20.01 1.37
C LYS A 54 -8.61 20.53 1.11
N GLU A 55 -8.01 21.22 2.08
CA GLU A 55 -6.65 21.74 1.95
C GLU A 55 -5.62 20.62 1.85
N LEU A 56 -5.73 19.57 2.68
CA LEU A 56 -4.84 18.41 2.64
C LEU A 56 -4.93 17.67 1.29
N LEU A 57 -6.14 17.41 0.81
CA LEU A 57 -6.37 16.80 -0.50
C LEU A 57 -5.81 17.65 -1.64
N PHE A 58 -6.02 18.97 -1.61
CA PHE A 58 -5.52 19.86 -2.64
C PHE A 58 -3.99 19.88 -2.69
N LYS A 59 -3.32 19.91 -1.53
CA LYS A 59 -1.85 19.82 -1.43
C LYS A 59 -1.33 18.50 -2.00
N GLU A 60 -2.00 17.39 -1.69
CA GLU A 60 -1.63 16.07 -2.18
C GLU A 60 -1.74 15.96 -3.71
N VAL A 61 -2.85 16.44 -4.27
CA VAL A 61 -3.05 16.48 -5.73
C VAL A 61 -1.98 17.34 -6.40
N LYS A 62 -1.65 18.50 -5.84
CA LYS A 62 -0.60 19.38 -6.39
C LYS A 62 0.78 18.74 -6.37
N ARG A 63 1.15 18.09 -5.26
CA ARG A 63 2.40 17.32 -5.17
C ARG A 63 2.48 16.24 -6.25
N CYS A 64 1.40 15.47 -6.40
CA CYS A 64 1.32 14.42 -7.41
C CYS A 64 1.46 14.98 -8.84
N GLU A 65 0.78 16.09 -9.16
CA GLU A 65 0.92 16.77 -10.45
C GLU A 65 2.36 17.23 -10.73
N GLU A 66 3.07 17.76 -9.72
CA GLU A 66 4.46 18.21 -9.85
C GLU A 66 5.42 17.03 -10.10
N GLU A 67 5.27 15.94 -9.36
CA GLU A 67 6.07 14.71 -9.52
C GLU A 67 5.88 14.12 -10.93
N HIS A 68 4.63 13.97 -11.40
CA HIS A 68 4.33 13.40 -12.72
C HIS A 68 4.61 14.36 -13.89
N SER A 69 4.65 15.68 -13.64
CA SER A 69 5.11 16.65 -14.66
C SER A 69 6.62 16.59 -14.86
N SER A 70 7.39 16.26 -13.82
CA SER A 70 8.85 16.15 -13.91
C SER A 70 9.29 14.89 -14.67
N GLU A 71 8.58 13.78 -14.50
CA GLU A 71 8.82 12.51 -15.20
C GLU A 71 8.52 12.57 -16.71
N ASN A 72 7.56 13.41 -17.15
CA ASN A 72 7.21 13.56 -18.57
C ASN A 72 8.19 14.46 -19.36
N THR A 73 9.15 15.12 -18.69
CA THR A 73 10.11 16.05 -19.32
C THR A 73 11.55 15.53 -19.38
N SER A 74 11.80 14.27 -19.01
CA SER A 74 13.11 13.60 -19.13
C SER A 74 13.14 12.55 -20.24
#